data_AF-A0A1V2QWW6-F1
#
_entry.id   AF-A0A1V2QWW6-F1
#
_cell.length_a   1.000
_cell.length_b   1.000
_cell.length_c   1.000
_cell.angle_alpha   90.00
_cell.angle_beta   90.00
_cell.angle_gamma   90.00
#
_symmetry.space_group_name_H-M   'P 1'
#
loop_
_entity.id
_entity.type
_entity.pdbx_description
1 polymer ?
#
loop_
_entity_poly.entity_id
_entity_poly.type
_entity_poly.pdbx_seq_one_letter_code
_entity_poly.pdbx_strand_id
1 'polypeptide(L)'
;MAATTGTVGDQLFSALATLLPLDEERRREAGVWLAVAARANTLPRLARIQAEGNAEVRAACVAALRLAKQRKETQGPVDPDLDGAALAAFVDGLWGHMVNDPAALDADRGVQLLAAHLGRLLRMRDR
;
A
#
# COMPACT_ATOMS: atom_id res chain seq x y z
N MET A 1 9.03 8.70 22.77
CA MET A 1 8.10 7.81 22.04
C MET A 1 6.73 8.48 22.04
N ALA A 2 6.44 9.31 21.04
CA ALA A 2 5.14 9.97 20.94
C ALA A 2 4.08 8.88 20.66
N ALA A 3 3.06 8.81 21.51
CA ALA A 3 1.91 7.94 21.28
C ALA A 3 1.28 8.33 19.94
N THR A 4 1.29 7.41 18.98
CA THR A 4 0.66 7.65 17.68
C THR A 4 -0.86 7.66 17.90
N THR A 5 -1.43 8.86 18.04
CA THR A 5 -2.83 9.12 18.46
C THR A 5 -3.85 8.82 17.35
N GLY A 6 -3.80 7.62 16.76
CA GLY A 6 -4.71 7.19 15.70
C GLY A 6 -4.93 5.69 15.62
N THR A 7 -6.03 5.30 14.98
CA THR A 7 -6.34 3.89 14.70
C THR A 7 -5.24 3.28 13.83
N VAL A 8 -5.09 1.95 13.88
CA VAL A 8 -4.15 1.27 12.98
C VAL A 8 -4.48 1.53 11.51
N GLY A 9 -5.78 1.65 11.16
CA GLY A 9 -6.23 1.98 9.81
C GLY A 9 -5.73 3.35 9.33
N ASP A 10 -5.79 4.39 10.18
CA ASP A 10 -5.32 5.74 9.82
C ASP A 10 -3.80 5.77 9.58
N GLN A 11 -3.05 5.04 10.41
CA GLN A 11 -1.59 4.96 10.31
C GLN A 11 -1.18 4.20 9.06
N LEU A 12 -1.82 3.05 8.81
CA LEU A 12 -1.57 2.25 7.62
C LEU A 12 -1.94 3.00 6.34
N PHE A 13 -3.07 3.72 6.33
CA PHE A 13 -3.41 4.60 5.21
C PHE A 13 -2.30 5.61 4.94
N SER A 14 -1.85 6.32 5.97
CA SER A 14 -0.82 7.35 5.83
C SER A 14 0.47 6.76 5.26
N ALA A 15 0.88 5.59 5.73
CA ALA A 15 2.08 4.89 5.25
C ALA A 15 1.93 4.38 3.81
N LEU A 16 0.79 3.79 3.44
CA LEU A 16 0.60 3.28 2.08
C LEU A 16 0.42 4.42 1.07
N ALA A 17 -0.19 5.54 1.48
CA ALA A 17 -0.32 6.72 0.63
C ALA A 17 1.03 7.32 0.23
N THR A 18 2.08 7.19 1.06
CA THR A 18 3.43 7.67 0.67
C THR A 18 4.07 6.85 -0.44
N LEU A 19 3.58 5.64 -0.70
CA LEU A 19 4.07 4.78 -1.79
C LEU A 19 3.45 5.16 -3.14
N LEU A 20 2.27 5.79 -3.13
CA LEU A 20 1.52 6.12 -4.34
C LEU A 20 2.08 7.38 -5.02
N PRO A 21 1.98 7.51 -6.36
CA PRO A 21 2.46 8.67 -7.12
C PRO A 21 1.53 9.89 -7.00
N LEU A 22 1.26 10.32 -5.76
CA LEU A 22 0.30 11.38 -5.42
C LEU A 22 0.81 12.79 -5.73
N ASP A 23 2.13 12.97 -5.72
CA ASP A 23 2.77 14.25 -6.03
C ASP A 23 3.78 14.11 -7.19
N GLU A 24 4.30 15.25 -7.62
CA GLU A 24 5.20 15.32 -8.77
C GLU A 24 6.50 14.56 -8.54
N GLU A 25 7.05 14.61 -7.33
CA GLU A 25 8.29 13.91 -6.99
C GLU A 25 8.09 12.40 -7.10
N ARG A 26 7.03 11.86 -6.48
CA ARG A 26 6.73 10.42 -6.53
C ARG A 26 6.37 9.96 -7.93
N ARG A 27 5.77 10.82 -8.77
CA ARG A 27 5.57 10.54 -10.20
C ARG A 27 6.88 10.42 -10.97
N ARG A 28 7.89 11.24 -10.65
CA ARG A 28 9.23 11.13 -11.25
C ARG A 28 9.94 9.85 -10.80
N GLU A 29 9.89 9.55 -9.49
CA GLU A 29 10.42 8.30 -8.94
C GLU A 29 9.74 7.07 -9.54
N ALA A 30 8.45 7.17 -9.89
CA ALA A 30 7.71 6.05 -10.45
C ALA A 30 8.29 5.56 -11.79
N GLY A 31 8.83 6.46 -12.61
CA GLY A 31 9.51 6.08 -13.85
C GLY A 31 10.76 5.20 -13.60
N VAL A 32 11.48 5.45 -12.51
CA VAL A 32 12.64 4.63 -12.11
C VAL A 32 12.17 3.23 -11.72
N TRP A 33 11.12 3.13 -10.90
CA TRP A 33 10.56 1.85 -10.47
C TRP A 33 9.97 1.05 -11.64
N LEU A 34 9.32 1.68 -12.61
CA LEU A 34 8.89 1.01 -13.84
C LEU A 34 10.08 0.42 -14.61
N ALA A 35 11.18 1.17 -14.72
CA ALA A 35 12.39 0.67 -15.39
C ALA A 35 13.03 -0.51 -14.65
N VAL A 36 12.97 -0.51 -13.31
CA VAL A 36 13.39 -1.66 -12.48
C VAL A 36 12.49 -2.86 -12.74
N ALA A 37 11.16 -2.68 -12.64
CA ALA A 37 10.18 -3.75 -12.85
C ALA A 37 10.28 -4.38 -14.25
N ALA A 38 10.44 -3.55 -15.29
CA ALA A 38 10.61 -4.02 -16.67
C ALA A 38 11.87 -4.88 -16.85
N ARG A 39 12.95 -4.56 -16.13
CA ARG A 39 14.24 -5.27 -16.24
C ARG A 39 14.43 -6.39 -15.22
N ALA A 40 13.57 -6.49 -14.20
CA ALA A 40 13.66 -7.51 -13.16
C ALA A 40 13.60 -8.94 -13.73
N ASN A 41 12.83 -9.16 -14.81
CA ASN A 41 12.69 -10.48 -15.42
C ASN A 41 13.97 -11.01 -16.10
N THR A 42 14.93 -10.14 -16.38
CA THR A 42 16.17 -10.50 -17.10
C THR A 42 17.44 -10.16 -16.32
N LEU A 43 17.36 -9.33 -15.28
CA LEU A 43 18.48 -8.93 -14.44
C LEU A 43 18.26 -9.38 -12.99
N PRO A 44 18.93 -10.46 -12.52
CA PRO A 44 18.72 -11.04 -11.19
C PRO A 44 18.90 -10.04 -10.03
N ARG A 45 19.83 -9.09 -10.18
CA ARG A 45 20.04 -8.03 -9.18
C ARG A 45 18.80 -7.14 -9.02
N LEU A 46 18.12 -6.81 -10.11
CA LEU A 46 16.91 -5.99 -10.07
C LEU A 46 15.70 -6.80 -9.60
N ALA A 47 15.61 -8.09 -9.97
CA ALA A 47 14.61 -9.00 -9.42
C ALA A 47 14.67 -9.04 -7.88
N ARG A 48 15.88 -9.10 -7.33
CA ARG A 48 16.10 -9.10 -5.89
C ARG A 48 15.62 -7.80 -5.23
N ILE A 49 15.98 -6.64 -5.80
CA ILE A 49 15.54 -5.33 -5.28
C ILE A 49 14.00 -5.24 -5.30
N GLN A 50 13.37 -5.65 -6.41
CA GLN A 50 11.91 -5.66 -6.52
C GLN A 50 11.27 -6.60 -5.48
N ALA A 51 11.81 -7.81 -5.33
CA ALA A 51 11.28 -8.80 -4.39
C ALA A 51 11.43 -8.35 -2.92
N GLU A 52 12.55 -7.72 -2.57
CA GLU A 52 12.80 -7.16 -1.24
C GLU A 52 11.79 -6.04 -0.94
N GLY A 53 11.61 -5.07 -1.84
CA GLY A 53 10.62 -3.99 -1.66
C GLY A 53 9.19 -4.51 -1.52
N ASN A 54 8.77 -5.45 -2.38
CA ASN A 54 7.43 -6.04 -2.30
C ASN A 54 7.25 -6.87 -1.00
N ALA A 55 8.32 -7.49 -0.50
CA ALA A 55 8.31 -8.21 0.76
C ALA A 55 8.14 -7.28 1.97
N GLU A 56 8.79 -6.12 1.96
CA GLU A 56 8.65 -5.10 3.01
C GLU A 56 7.23 -4.55 3.09
N VAL A 57 6.63 -4.16 1.95
CA VAL A 57 5.25 -3.66 1.90
C VAL A 57 4.26 -4.72 2.40
N ARG A 58 4.41 -5.97 1.94
CA ARG A 58 3.58 -7.09 2.40
C ARG A 58 3.74 -7.33 3.90
N ALA A 59 4.96 -7.35 4.42
CA ALA A 59 5.21 -7.56 5.83
C ALA A 59 4.60 -6.43 6.69
N ALA A 60 4.69 -5.18 6.24
CA ALA A 60 4.08 -4.04 6.91
C ALA A 60 2.54 -4.16 6.95
N CYS A 61 1.90 -4.56 5.84
CA CYS A 61 0.46 -4.79 5.79
C CYS A 61 0.02 -5.90 6.75
N VAL A 62 0.69 -7.06 6.72
CA VAL A 62 0.40 -8.18 7.63
C VAL A 62 0.57 -7.75 9.09
N ALA A 63 1.67 -7.07 9.41
CA ALA A 63 1.94 -6.60 10.77
C ALA A 63 0.87 -5.61 11.27
N ALA A 64 0.43 -4.69 10.42
CA ALA A 64 -0.64 -3.75 10.74
C ALA A 64 -1.97 -4.49 10.98
N LEU A 65 -2.36 -5.44 10.14
CA LEU A 65 -3.59 -6.21 10.35
C LEU A 65 -3.54 -7.07 11.63
N ARG A 66 -2.38 -7.64 11.97
CA ARG A 66 -2.18 -8.34 13.25
C ARG A 66 -2.37 -7.40 14.43
N LEU A 67 -1.77 -6.22 14.38
CA LEU A 67 -1.91 -5.20 15.43
C LEU A 67 -3.37 -4.73 15.56
N ALA A 68 -4.06 -4.49 14.45
CA ALA A 68 -5.47 -4.11 14.46
C ALA A 68 -6.34 -5.21 15.08
N LYS A 69 -6.09 -6.49 14.75
CA LYS A 69 -6.81 -7.63 15.32
C LYS A 69 -6.62 -7.70 16.84
N GLN A 70 -5.38 -7.52 17.32
CA GLN A 70 -5.07 -7.46 18.76
C GLN A 70 -5.79 -6.29 19.46
N ARG A 71 -5.91 -5.15 18.79
CA ARG A 71 -6.60 -3.94 19.29
C ARG A 71 -8.12 -3.96 19.08
N LYS A 72 -8.69 -5.03 18.49
CA LYS A 72 -10.11 -5.11 18.10
C LYS A 72 -10.54 -3.97 17.17
N GLU A 73 -9.65 -3.57 16.26
CA GLU A 73 -9.88 -2.53 15.26
C GLU A 73 -10.14 -3.10 13.85
N THR A 74 -10.29 -4.40 13.69
CA THR A 74 -10.66 -5.02 12.41
C THR A 74 -12.15 -4.91 12.14
N GLN A 75 -12.52 -4.75 10.87
CA GLN A 75 -13.90 -4.78 10.40
C GLN A 75 -14.20 -6.19 9.87
N GLY A 76 -14.95 -6.97 10.65
CA GLY A 76 -15.29 -8.35 10.29
C GLY A 76 -14.14 -9.36 10.47
N PRO A 77 -14.31 -10.58 9.91
CA PRO A 77 -13.31 -11.64 10.02
C PRO A 77 -12.12 -11.34 9.10
N VAL A 78 -11.05 -10.80 9.68
CA VAL A 78 -9.77 -10.56 9.00
C VAL A 78 -8.77 -11.67 9.34
N ASP A 79 -8.20 -12.27 8.30
CA ASP A 79 -6.99 -13.09 8.35
C ASP A 79 -5.78 -12.21 8.01
N PRO A 80 -4.96 -11.84 9.02
CA PRO A 80 -3.87 -10.90 8.79
C PRO A 80 -2.86 -11.33 7.72
N ASP A 81 -2.64 -12.62 7.53
CA ASP A 81 -1.66 -13.13 6.55
C ASP A 81 -2.22 -13.04 5.13
N LEU A 82 -3.45 -13.52 4.93
CA LEU A 82 -4.10 -13.49 3.62
C LEU A 82 -4.51 -12.07 3.21
N ASP A 83 -5.25 -11.36 4.08
CA ASP A 83 -5.73 -10.00 3.80
C ASP A 83 -4.57 -9.00 3.72
N GLY A 84 -3.48 -9.24 4.45
CA GLY A 84 -2.28 -8.40 4.39
C GLY A 84 -1.54 -8.55 3.06
N ALA A 85 -1.44 -9.78 2.55
CA ALA A 85 -0.91 -10.03 1.22
C ALA A 85 -1.82 -9.45 0.11
N ALA A 86 -3.13 -9.59 0.26
CA ALA A 86 -4.11 -9.02 -0.68
C ALA A 86 -4.05 -7.48 -0.71
N LEU A 87 -3.91 -6.84 0.45
CA LEU A 87 -3.76 -5.39 0.55
C LEU A 87 -2.49 -4.90 -0.16
N ALA A 88 -1.35 -5.59 0.04
CA ALA A 88 -0.11 -5.24 -0.65
C ALA A 88 -0.25 -5.35 -2.17
N ALA A 89 -0.84 -6.44 -2.68
CA ALA A 89 -1.10 -6.61 -4.10
C ALA A 89 -2.06 -5.54 -4.67
N PHE A 90 -3.06 -5.14 -3.88
CA PHE A 90 -3.97 -4.06 -4.24
C PHE A 90 -3.25 -2.71 -4.35
N VAL A 91 -2.33 -2.41 -3.43
CA VAL A 91 -1.50 -1.19 -3.46
C VAL A 91 -0.59 -1.17 -4.69
N ASP A 92 0.05 -2.29 -5.03
CA ASP A 92 0.85 -2.42 -6.25
C ASP A 92 0.00 -2.18 -7.51
N GLY A 93 -1.23 -2.70 -7.53
CA GLY A 93 -2.20 -2.47 -8.60
C GLY A 93 -2.60 -0.99 -8.73
N LEU A 94 -2.91 -0.31 -7.61
CA LEU A 94 -3.18 1.12 -7.61
C LEU A 94 -2.01 1.92 -8.16
N TRP A 95 -0.80 1.65 -7.66
CA TRP A 95 0.42 2.28 -8.14
C TRP A 95 0.58 2.09 -9.66
N GLY A 96 0.45 0.85 -10.13
CA GLY A 96 0.59 0.53 -11.56
C GLY A 96 -0.43 1.26 -12.43
N HIS A 97 -1.70 1.28 -12.03
CA HIS A 97 -2.74 1.98 -12.78
C HIS A 97 -2.53 3.50 -12.80
N MET A 98 -2.15 4.10 -11.67
CA MET A 98 -1.89 5.54 -11.59
C MET A 98 -0.72 6.00 -12.44
N VAL A 99 0.29 5.15 -12.63
CA VAL A 99 1.46 5.48 -13.46
C VAL A 99 1.20 5.22 -14.95
N ASN A 100 0.56 4.09 -15.29
CA ASN A 100 0.40 3.67 -16.68
C ASN A 100 -0.85 4.27 -17.36
N ASP A 101 -1.90 4.57 -16.60
CA ASP A 101 -3.15 5.18 -17.09
C ASP A 101 -3.68 6.24 -16.11
N PRO A 102 -2.94 7.34 -15.90
CA PRO A 102 -3.33 8.40 -14.97
C PRO A 102 -4.63 9.11 -15.36
N ALA A 103 -5.08 9.00 -16.61
CA ALA A 103 -6.35 9.54 -17.06
C ALA A 103 -7.54 8.71 -16.56
N ALA A 104 -7.40 7.38 -16.48
CA ALA A 104 -8.41 6.50 -15.90
C ALA A 104 -8.35 6.43 -14.36
N LEU A 105 -7.15 6.57 -13.78
CA LEU A 105 -6.96 6.56 -12.33
C LEU A 105 -6.01 7.68 -11.88
N ASP A 106 -6.59 8.82 -11.54
CA ASP A 106 -5.86 9.96 -10.99
C ASP A 106 -5.52 9.78 -9.48
N ALA A 107 -4.79 10.76 -8.93
CA ALA A 107 -4.33 10.74 -7.55
C ALA A 107 -5.48 10.74 -6.53
N ASP A 108 -6.49 11.58 -6.75
CA ASP A 108 -7.64 11.71 -5.86
C ASP A 108 -8.44 10.40 -5.82
N ARG A 109 -8.64 9.78 -6.99
CA ARG A 109 -9.34 8.51 -7.09
C ARG A 109 -8.53 7.36 -6.48
N GLY A 110 -7.21 7.34 -6.67
CA GLY A 110 -6.31 6.38 -6.02
C GLY A 110 -6.40 6.44 -4.49
N VAL A 111 -6.38 7.66 -3.92
CA VAL A 111 -6.57 7.90 -2.48
C VAL A 111 -7.92 7.40 -1.98
N GLN A 112 -9.00 7.69 -2.70
CA GLN A 112 -10.35 7.23 -2.35
C GLN A 112 -10.43 5.69 -2.36
N LEU A 113 -9.85 5.03 -3.37
CA LEU A 113 -9.84 3.57 -3.47
C LEU A 113 -9.04 2.93 -2.33
N LEU A 114 -7.89 3.50 -1.97
CA LEU A 114 -7.10 3.04 -0.82
C LEU A 114 -7.88 3.18 0.50
N ALA A 115 -8.49 4.34 0.74
CA ALA A 115 -9.30 4.58 1.93
C ALA A 115 -10.49 3.63 2.01
N ALA A 116 -11.22 3.44 0.90
CA ALA A 116 -12.36 2.54 0.83
C ALA A 116 -11.96 1.07 1.06
N HIS A 117 -10.81 0.64 0.54
CA HIS A 117 -10.31 -0.71 0.76
C HIS A 117 -9.92 -0.93 2.22
N LEU A 118 -9.18 0.00 2.82
CA LEU A 118 -8.81 -0.07 4.23
C LEU A 118 -10.03 -0.02 5.15
N GLY A 119 -11.05 0.79 4.84
CA GLY A 119 -12.29 0.86 5.60
C GLY A 119 -13.10 -0.44 5.63
N ARG A 120 -12.91 -1.34 4.65
CA ARG A 120 -13.51 -2.68 4.68
C ARG A 120 -12.78 -3.65 5.62
N LEU A 121 -11.50 -3.42 5.89
CA LEU A 121 -10.66 -4.29 6.72
C LEU A 121 -10.49 -3.75 8.14
N LEU A 122 -10.49 -2.43 8.30
CA LEU A 122 -10.05 -1.74 9.50
C LEU A 122 -10.99 -0.60 9.87
N ARG A 123 -11.15 -0.39 11.17
CA ARG A 123 -11.75 0.82 11.70
C ARG A 123 -10.84 1.99 11.33
N MET A 124 -11.40 2.94 10.60
CA MET A 124 -10.82 4.24 10.33
C MET A 124 -11.54 5.29 11.19
N ARG A 125 -10.90 6.43 11.47
CA ARG A 125 -11.68 7.58 11.97
C ARG A 125 -12.54 8.12 10.84
N ASP A 126 -13.74 8.60 11.21
CA ASP A 126 -14.57 9.40 10.32
C ASP A 126 -13.72 10.58 9.83
N ARG A 127 -13.58 10.71 8.51
CA ARG A 127 -12.92 11.85 7.86
C ARG A 127 -13.96 12.77 7.26
#